data_AF-A0A950PY70-F1
#
_entry.id   AF-A0A950PY70-F1
#
_cell.length_a   1.000
_cell.length_b   1.000
_cell.length_c   1.000
_cell.angle_alpha   90.00
_cell.angle_beta   90.00
_cell.angle_gamma   90.00
#
_symmetry.space_group_name_H-M   'P 1'
#
loop_
_entity.id
_entity.type
_entity.pdbx_description
1 polymer ?
#
loop_
_entity_poly.entity_id
_entity_poly.type
_entity_poly.pdbx_seq_one_letter_code
_entity_poly.pdbx_strand_id
1 'polypeptide(L)' 'MLEPQPVGIPVPNPSPASKPYWDGCARGELLYQRCDACATIALRPATICGNCLSRSLSW' A
#
# COMPACT_ATOMS: atom_id res chain seq x y z
N MET A 1 21.09 8.98 9.36
CA MET A 1 20.45 7.73 9.81
C MET A 1 18.97 8.02 9.98
N LEU A 2 18.07 7.15 9.52
CA LEU A 2 16.63 7.32 9.80
C LEU A 2 16.39 7.02 11.28
N GLU A 3 15.68 7.90 11.97
CA GLU A 3 15.32 7.72 13.37
C GLU A 3 13.88 7.21 13.50
N PRO A 4 13.56 6.37 14.51
CA PRO A 4 12.19 5.97 14.78
C PRO A 4 11.28 7.17 15.01
N GLN A 5 10.00 7.05 14.63
CA GLN A 5 9.05 8.12 14.88
C GLN A 5 8.88 8.42 16.38
N PRO A 6 8.74 9.70 16.78
CA PRO A 6 8.44 10.07 18.15
C PRO A 6 7.15 9.45 18.69
N VAL A 7 7.13 9.15 19.99
CA VAL A 7 5.93 8.73 20.70
C VAL A 7 4.86 9.83 20.61
N GLY A 8 3.61 9.44 20.36
CA GLY A 8 2.47 10.36 20.26
C GLY A 8 2.05 10.72 18.83
N ILE A 9 2.81 10.29 17.81
CA ILE A 9 2.33 10.34 16.42
C ILE A 9 1.27 9.23 16.22
N PRO A 10 0.05 9.56 15.73
CA PRO A 10 -0.97 8.56 15.49
C PRO A 10 -0.52 7.50 14.49
N VAL A 11 -0.81 6.24 14.79
CA VAL A 11 -0.63 5.16 13.84
C VAL A 11 -1.65 5.26 12.69
N PRO A 12 -1.31 4.82 11.47
CA PRO A 12 -2.26 4.77 10.38
C PRO A 12 -3.50 3.94 10.74
N ASN A 13 -4.67 4.38 10.29
CA ASN A 13 -5.90 3.57 10.35
C ASN A 13 -6.10 2.85 9.00
N PRO A 14 -5.84 1.53 8.90
CA PRO A 14 -5.92 0.82 7.63
C PRO A 14 -7.35 0.75 7.09
N SER A 15 -7.53 1.09 5.82
CA SER A 15 -8.74 0.72 5.08
C SER A 15 -8.59 -0.71 4.56
N PRO A 16 -9.66 -1.39 4.08
CA PRO A 16 -9.53 -2.70 3.46
C PRO A 16 -8.50 -2.72 2.32
N ALA A 17 -8.42 -1.63 1.54
CA ALA A 17 -7.47 -1.50 0.45
C ALA A 17 -6.02 -1.30 0.92
N SER A 18 -5.78 -0.64 2.05
CA SER A 18 -4.43 -0.38 2.57
C SER A 18 -3.97 -1.35 3.66
N LYS A 19 -4.85 -2.21 4.18
CA LYS A 19 -4.51 -3.20 5.21
C LYS A 19 -3.31 -4.08 4.82
N PRO A 20 -3.22 -4.66 3.61
CA PRO A 20 -2.10 -5.53 3.28
C PRO A 20 -0.76 -4.80 3.27
N TYR A 21 -0.73 -3.53 2.85
CA TYR A 21 0.46 -2.68 2.95
C TYR A 21 0.96 -2.53 4.38
N TRP A 22 0.06 -2.14 5.30
CA TRP A 22 0.41 -1.93 6.70
C TRP A 22 0.78 -3.23 7.41
N ASP A 23 0.11 -4.35 7.08
CA ASP A 23 0.46 -5.67 7.58
C ASP A 23 1.88 -6.08 7.11
N GLY A 24 2.24 -5.77 5.87
CA GLY A 24 3.60 -5.98 5.33
C GLY A 24 4.64 -5.15 6.07
N CYS A 25 4.39 -3.86 6.27
CA CYS A 25 5.28 -2.99 7.05
C CYS A 25 5.51 -3.51 8.48
N ALA A 26 4.46 -4.02 9.14
CA ALA A 26 4.58 -4.61 10.48
C ALA A 26 5.46 -5.88 10.50
N ARG A 27 5.56 -6.60 9.37
CA ARG A 27 6.47 -7.75 9.19
C ARG A 27 7.85 -7.39 8.66
N GLY A 28 8.10 -6.11 8.32
CA GLY A 28 9.33 -5.70 7.63
C GLY A 28 9.38 -6.08 6.16
N GLU A 29 8.22 -6.32 5.53
CA GLU A 29 8.10 -6.65 4.11
C GLU A 29 7.66 -5.42 3.29
N LEU A 30 8.22 -5.29 2.08
CA LEU A 30 7.81 -4.28 1.11
C LEU A 30 6.86 -4.91 0.09
N LEU A 31 5.59 -4.56 0.19
CA LEU A 31 4.52 -5.07 -0.66
C LEU A 31 4.02 -4.01 -1.63
N TYR A 32 3.69 -4.42 -2.84
CA TYR A 32 3.11 -3.55 -3.87
C TYR A 32 1.89 -4.21 -4.51
N GLN A 33 0.84 -3.41 -4.72
CA GLN A 33 -0.25 -3.85 -5.58
C GLN A 33 0.18 -3.87 -7.04
N ARG A 34 -0.39 -4.80 -7.80
CA ARG A 34 -0.28 -4.86 -9.24
C ARG A 34 -1.66 -4.76 -9.88
N CYS A 35 -1.76 -3.97 -10.95
CA CYS A 35 -2.97 -3.94 -11.76
C CYS A 35 -3.04 -5.18 -12.67
N ASP A 36 -4.13 -5.92 -12.59
CA ASP A 36 -4.31 -7.13 -13.39
C ASP A 36 -4.64 -6.82 -14.85
N ALA A 37 -5.12 -5.61 -15.15
CA ALA A 37 -5.48 -5.18 -16.49
C ALA A 37 -4.29 -4.66 -17.32
N CYS A 38 -3.34 -3.97 -16.70
CA CYS A 38 -2.22 -3.35 -17.42
C CYS A 38 -0.84 -3.58 -16.80
N ALA A 39 -0.74 -4.46 -15.81
CA ALA A 39 0.49 -4.82 -15.09
C ALA A 39 1.21 -3.68 -14.35
N THR A 40 0.66 -2.47 -14.30
CA THR A 40 1.25 -1.35 -13.57
C THR A 40 1.33 -1.67 -12.07
N ILE A 41 2.48 -1.40 -11.47
CA ILE A 41 2.71 -1.50 -10.03
C ILE A 41 2.26 -0.20 -9.37
N ALA A 42 1.40 -0.30 -8.36
CA ALA A 42 1.00 0.86 -7.56
C ALA A 42 1.97 1.04 -6.38
N LEU A 43 2.66 2.18 -6.32
CA LEU A 43 3.61 2.51 -5.24
C LEU A 43 2.95 2.84 -3.90
N ARG A 44 1.63 3.05 -3.92
CA ARG A 44 0.78 3.31 -2.75
C ARG A 44 -0.50 2.47 -2.91
N PRO A 45 -1.11 1.99 -1.81
CA PRO A 45 -2.43 1.39 -1.86
C PRO A 45 -3.41 2.23 -2.67
N ALA A 46 -4.07 1.62 -3.65
CA ALA A 46 -5.01 2.27 -4.54
C ALA A 46 -6.22 1.37 -4.80
N THR A 47 -7.37 2.00 -5.01
CA THR A 47 -8.62 1.34 -5.44
C THR A 47 -8.83 1.42 -6.95
N ILE A 48 -8.06 2.26 -7.64
CA ILE A 48 -8.10 2.49 -9.09
C ILE A 48 -6.66 2.60 -9.60
N CYS A 49 -6.37 1.97 -10.73
CA CYS A 49 -5.06 2.02 -11.35
C CYS A 49 -4.79 3.44 -11.89
N GLY A 50 -3.68 4.05 -11.47
CA GLY A 50 -3.27 5.38 -11.95
C GLY A 50 -2.86 5.43 -13.43
N ASN A 51 -2.73 4.29 -14.11
CA ASN A 51 -2.35 4.21 -15.52
C ASN A 51 -3.54 3.93 -16.44
N CYS A 52 -4.32 2.88 -16.17
CA CYS A 52 -5.43 2.44 -17.06
C CYS A 52 -6.84 2.67 -16.49
N LEU A 53 -6.95 3.21 -15.27
CA LEU A 53 -8.22 3.45 -14.56
C LEU A 53 -9.05 2.19 -14.23
N SER A 54 -8.51 0.98 -14.47
CA SER A 54 -9.12 -0.26 -14.00
C SER A 54 -9.18 -0.32 -12.48
N ARG A 55 -10.22 -0.98 -11.95
CA ARG A 55 -10.37 -1.31 -10.52
C ARG A 55 -9.80 -2.68 -10.17
N SER A 56 -9.27 -3.42 -11.15
CA SER A 56 -8.66 -4.72 -10.96
C SER A 56 -7.22 -4.53 -10.49
N LEU A 57 -7.05 -4.35 -9.18
CA LEU A 57 -5.75 -4.36 -8.50
C LEU A 57 -5.72 -5.50 -7.48
N SER A 58 -4.63 -6.23 -7.48
CA SER A 58 -4.37 -7.32 -6.56
C SER A 58 -3.14 -7.00 -5.68
N TRP A 59 -3.14 -7.55 -4.46
CA TRP A 59 -2.06 -7.47 -3.49
C TRP A 59 -1.15 -8.69 -3.57
#